data_AF-A0AAW2ZT64-F1
#
_entry.id   AF-A0AAW2ZT64-F1
#
_cell.length_a   1.000
_cell.length_b   1.000
_cell.length_c   1.000
_cell.angle_alpha   90.00
_cell.angle_beta   90.00
_cell.angle_gamma   90.00
#
_symmetry.space_group_name_H-M   'P 1'
#
loop_
_entity.id
_entity.type
_entity.pdbx_description
1 polymer ?
#
loop_
_entity_poly.entity_id
_entity_poly.type
_entity_poly.pdbx_seq_one_letter_code
_entity_poly.pdbx_strand_id
1 'polypeptide(L)'
;MSEIAAQTFYSISFYKGYLPLKEAQQAQSYVVLALTAEDSTLLYDDDAFATCSIGSAQVTAKAPSPAPEGTVTPENIELGHHTSLLSSGTVPSPSPPFISPMTYSPYPPNENCRASPPMLSGSISFSGIHNEASGTAGHGCGVSFYLFHKRDVQPPPIRYYVSPKKVHRCFLGCERSGCSCNRIHFRPGVWRMRLETLPRLPLTVARAGQNVRVAQNHIQPTAGYFFSLGLKAAKVLPAVVPTMCRFNKACRNGISCLYIHTDQTVTPKQTQTSGISLCEWSRHVMDVALSQKEAGRFFEFLDEQGVHTVGDMQVLGNVAFDSLAARIPPQWAEAFLTLSVLRDLDTKMPLQSALMAFPRIEVPVELPVYLNTVGDLLNLTASAFVQLPVAPFVMDVCSLIRARYGTDEAFNIIDLKKEHPNSFFSNATRMIQHFCRTRAHCSWRKHDPTRPVVTSVLTFVDVNRCHCHRNGDNPYNTHEEHIEASFPSDIEAMGTPSGSWCQCMRRGVIAVNYELSTPSGSRCSEQNAMGKLASLGVPTWGVREVFVHGMASKKEANPLFPCGVCENMLQRVTKDVLAHYGGDITLYMFDATTPRKIVFLPIPEISNRDSANFKKFVAEDLRDS
;
A
#
# COMPACT_ATOMS: atom_id res chain seq x y z
N MET A 1 -19.04 19.24 -17.81
CA MET A 1 -17.66 19.01 -17.31
C MET A 1 -17.13 17.74 -17.96
N SER A 2 -15.81 17.59 -18.15
CA SER A 2 -15.24 16.32 -18.60
C SER A 2 -15.30 15.28 -17.47
N GLU A 3 -15.76 14.08 -17.78
CA GLU A 3 -15.84 12.96 -16.83
C GLU A 3 -14.46 12.62 -16.25
N ILE A 4 -13.41 12.68 -17.09
CA ILE A 4 -12.01 12.47 -16.73
C ILE A 4 -11.58 13.37 -15.57
N ALA A 5 -12.03 14.64 -15.54
CA ALA A 5 -11.69 15.57 -14.46
C ALA A 5 -12.33 15.18 -13.13
N ALA A 6 -13.58 14.68 -13.15
CA ALA A 6 -14.24 14.17 -11.96
C ALA A 6 -13.58 12.88 -11.46
N GLN A 7 -13.36 11.90 -12.33
CA GLN A 7 -12.66 10.65 -12.02
C GLN A 7 -11.26 10.94 -11.42
N THR A 8 -10.50 11.86 -12.01
CA THR A 8 -9.18 12.27 -11.50
C THR A 8 -9.27 12.97 -10.13
N PHE A 9 -10.27 13.82 -9.88
CA PHE A 9 -10.44 14.44 -8.57
C PHE A 9 -10.74 13.41 -7.46
N TYR A 10 -11.55 12.40 -7.77
CA TYR A 10 -11.78 11.29 -6.83
C TYR A 10 -10.52 10.44 -6.60
N SER A 11 -9.63 10.27 -7.60
CA SER A 11 -8.38 9.49 -7.45
C SER A 11 -7.26 10.17 -6.65
N ILE A 12 -7.30 11.48 -6.41
CA ILE A 12 -6.28 12.18 -5.60
C ILE A 12 -6.36 11.77 -4.12
N SER A 13 -5.29 11.18 -3.57
CA SER A 13 -5.13 11.17 -2.11
C SER A 13 -4.63 12.53 -1.59
N PHE A 14 -5.47 13.21 -0.81
CA PHE A 14 -5.07 14.42 -0.08
C PHE A 14 -4.29 14.11 1.20
N TYR A 15 -4.57 12.98 1.84
CA TYR A 15 -3.93 12.58 3.08
C TYR A 15 -2.51 12.11 2.77
N LYS A 16 -1.51 12.73 3.40
CA LYS A 16 -0.09 12.38 3.23
C LYS A 16 0.35 11.64 4.48
N GLY A 17 0.20 10.31 4.44
CA GLY A 17 0.48 9.42 5.56
C GLY A 17 0.19 7.98 5.18
N TYR A 18 0.58 7.06 6.05
CA TYR A 18 0.42 5.62 5.84
C TYR A 18 -0.97 5.15 6.29
N LEU A 19 -1.61 4.32 5.48
CA LEU A 19 -2.91 3.68 5.71
C LEU A 19 -2.94 2.34 4.93
N PRO A 20 -3.57 1.27 5.48
CA PRO A 20 -3.97 0.09 4.69
C PRO A 20 -4.96 0.48 3.58
N LEU A 21 -5.17 -0.39 2.59
CA LEU A 21 -5.92 -0.07 1.37
C LEU A 21 -7.36 0.43 1.63
N LYS A 22 -8.06 -0.19 2.58
CA LYS A 22 -9.44 0.15 2.94
C LYS A 22 -9.53 1.53 3.61
N GLU A 23 -8.68 1.78 4.58
CA GLU A 23 -8.56 3.05 5.29
C GLU A 23 -8.08 4.17 4.33
N ALA A 24 -7.21 3.85 3.36
CA ALA A 24 -6.81 4.77 2.30
C ALA A 24 -8.00 5.18 1.41
N GLN A 25 -8.84 4.24 0.99
CA GLN A 25 -10.07 4.53 0.23
C GLN A 25 -11.06 5.40 1.03
N GLN A 26 -11.19 5.15 2.34
CA GLN A 26 -11.98 5.97 3.25
C GLN A 26 -11.44 7.40 3.31
N ALA A 27 -10.13 7.59 3.58
CA ALA A 27 -9.51 8.92 3.62
C ALA A 27 -9.56 9.67 2.28
N GLN A 28 -9.40 8.95 1.17
CA GLN A 28 -9.48 9.45 -0.21
C GLN A 28 -10.87 10.00 -0.56
N SER A 29 -11.92 9.59 0.15
CA SER A 29 -13.29 10.12 -0.01
C SER A 29 -13.46 11.52 0.58
N TYR A 30 -12.45 12.04 1.30
CA TYR A 30 -12.47 13.36 1.95
C TYR A 30 -11.43 14.33 1.37
N VAL A 31 -11.61 15.61 1.68
CA VAL A 31 -10.72 16.70 1.30
C VAL A 31 -10.68 17.78 2.38
N VAL A 32 -9.49 18.36 2.62
CA VAL A 32 -9.32 19.58 3.41
C VAL A 32 -9.26 20.80 2.49
N LEU A 33 -10.12 21.80 2.77
CA LEU A 33 -10.16 23.08 2.07
C LEU A 33 -9.82 24.22 3.03
N ALA A 34 -9.15 25.24 2.50
CA ALA A 34 -8.92 26.51 3.19
C ALA A 34 -9.94 27.55 2.70
N LEU A 35 -10.68 28.17 3.61
CA LEU A 35 -11.63 29.25 3.31
C LEU A 35 -11.00 30.56 3.80
N THR A 36 -11.07 31.61 2.99
CA THR A 36 -10.59 32.96 3.33
C THR A 36 -11.77 33.83 3.77
N ALA A 37 -11.59 34.69 4.78
CA ALA A 37 -12.54 35.78 5.02
C ALA A 37 -12.69 36.64 3.75
N GLU A 38 -13.92 37.06 3.41
CA GLU A 38 -14.25 37.40 2.02
C GLU A 38 -13.49 38.59 1.42
N ASP A 39 -13.01 39.53 2.24
CA ASP A 39 -12.24 40.71 1.80
C ASP A 39 -10.72 40.48 1.76
N SER A 40 -10.23 39.28 2.10
CA SER A 40 -8.79 38.99 2.07
C SER A 40 -8.31 38.61 0.66
N THR A 41 -7.86 39.64 -0.08
CA THR A 41 -7.11 39.52 -1.34
C THR A 41 -5.75 38.88 -1.11
N LEU A 42 -5.72 37.55 -1.11
CA LEU A 42 -4.51 36.80 -1.45
C LEU A 42 -4.14 37.14 -2.89
N LEU A 43 -3.22 38.10 -3.07
CA LEU A 43 -2.58 38.39 -4.34
C LEU A 43 -1.82 37.14 -4.78
N TYR A 44 -2.27 36.56 -5.90
CA TYR A 44 -1.65 35.40 -6.52
C TYR A 44 -0.47 35.83 -7.39
N ASP A 45 0.63 36.19 -6.75
CA ASP A 45 1.98 36.04 -7.32
C ASP A 45 2.63 34.82 -6.65
N ASP A 46 3.07 33.82 -7.43
CA ASP A 46 3.51 32.51 -6.92
C ASP A 46 4.83 32.55 -6.10
N ASP A 47 5.48 33.71 -5.96
CA ASP A 47 6.70 33.93 -5.17
C ASP A 47 6.52 34.78 -3.88
N ALA A 48 5.37 35.44 -3.68
CA ALA A 48 5.23 36.50 -2.66
C ALA A 48 5.16 36.05 -1.18
N PHE A 49 4.94 34.75 -0.90
CA PHE A 49 4.80 34.23 0.47
C PHE A 49 6.12 33.75 1.13
N ALA A 50 7.27 34.14 0.57
CA ALA A 50 8.59 33.75 1.09
C ALA A 50 9.01 34.47 2.40
N THR A 51 8.32 35.56 2.79
CA THR A 51 8.79 36.50 3.83
C THR A 51 7.79 36.69 4.98
N CYS A 52 7.72 35.70 5.87
CA CYS A 52 7.28 35.88 7.26
C CYS A 52 8.35 35.36 8.22
N SER A 53 9.57 35.90 8.06
CA SER A 53 10.70 35.66 8.96
C SER A 53 10.85 36.80 9.97
N ILE A 54 11.24 36.44 11.19
CA ILE A 54 11.41 37.37 12.32
C ILE A 54 12.74 38.12 12.20
N GLY A 55 12.73 39.43 12.47
CA GLY A 55 13.93 40.22 12.72
C GLY A 55 14.60 40.79 11.46
N SER A 56 14.56 42.12 11.31
CA SER A 56 15.36 42.82 10.30
C SER A 56 16.75 43.14 10.84
N ALA A 57 17.78 42.74 10.10
CA ALA A 57 19.15 43.24 10.24
C ALA A 57 19.68 43.54 8.83
N GLN A 58 20.16 44.75 8.62
CA GLN A 58 20.57 45.23 7.28
C GLN A 58 21.93 44.67 6.87
N VAL A 59 22.07 44.27 5.60
CA VAL A 59 23.36 44.21 4.89
C VAL A 59 23.19 44.88 3.53
N THR A 60 24.15 45.72 3.15
CA THR A 60 24.10 46.59 1.97
C THR A 60 24.41 45.87 0.65
N ALA A 61 23.80 46.36 -0.44
CA ALA A 61 23.95 45.82 -1.78
C ALA A 61 25.26 46.22 -2.48
N LYS A 62 25.72 45.38 -3.42
CA LYS A 62 26.66 45.75 -4.49
C LYS A 62 26.46 44.85 -5.72
N ALA A 63 26.65 45.40 -6.92
CA ALA A 63 26.36 44.80 -8.23
C ALA A 63 27.13 45.58 -9.32
N PRO A 64 27.13 45.20 -10.62
CA PRO A 64 26.89 43.89 -11.28
C PRO A 64 28.00 43.52 -12.32
N SER A 65 27.68 42.61 -13.26
CA SER A 65 28.19 42.49 -14.66
C SER A 65 29.34 41.49 -14.94
N PRO A 66 29.46 40.93 -16.18
CA PRO A 66 28.51 40.85 -17.32
C PRO A 66 28.27 39.40 -17.85
N ALA A 67 27.57 39.27 -18.99
CA ALA A 67 27.30 38.03 -19.75
C ALA A 67 28.37 37.82 -20.88
N PRO A 68 28.18 37.16 -22.06
CA PRO A 68 26.98 36.69 -22.82
C PRO A 68 27.06 35.15 -23.17
N GLU A 69 26.44 34.51 -24.19
CA GLU A 69 25.56 34.88 -25.33
C GLU A 69 24.79 33.66 -25.92
N GLY A 70 23.83 33.89 -26.82
CA GLY A 70 23.45 32.97 -27.92
C GLY A 70 22.32 31.92 -27.70
N THR A 71 21.52 31.50 -28.69
CA THR A 71 21.35 31.97 -30.10
C THR A 71 19.98 31.54 -30.71
N VAL A 72 19.18 32.52 -31.19
CA VAL A 72 18.18 32.50 -32.30
C VAL A 72 16.97 31.51 -32.34
N THR A 73 15.81 32.08 -32.68
CA THR A 73 14.56 31.43 -33.16
C THR A 73 14.22 31.82 -34.61
N PRO A 74 13.55 30.92 -35.36
CA PRO A 74 12.40 31.29 -36.24
C PRO A 74 11.25 30.24 -36.21
N GLU A 75 10.04 30.42 -36.75
CA GLU A 75 9.15 31.59 -37.01
C GLU A 75 7.70 31.03 -37.21
N ASN A 76 6.61 31.66 -36.71
CA ASN A 76 5.72 32.69 -37.30
C ASN A 76 4.73 32.25 -38.43
N ILE A 77 3.68 33.07 -38.60
CA ILE A 77 2.44 32.97 -39.42
C ILE A 77 1.23 32.48 -38.58
N GLU A 78 0.24 33.28 -38.15
CA GLU A 78 -0.68 34.23 -38.84
C GLU A 78 -1.74 33.54 -39.73
N LEU A 79 -3.01 33.97 -39.89
CA LEU A 79 -3.96 34.84 -39.15
C LEU A 79 -5.38 34.46 -39.67
N GLY A 80 -6.50 34.83 -39.01
CA GLY A 80 -7.82 34.67 -39.65
C GLY A 80 -9.06 34.81 -38.76
N HIS A 81 -9.93 35.78 -39.06
CA HIS A 81 -11.15 36.10 -38.32
C HIS A 81 -12.40 35.33 -38.80
N HIS A 82 -13.44 35.27 -37.95
CA HIS A 82 -14.82 35.78 -38.16
C HIS A 82 -15.79 35.15 -37.14
N THR A 83 -16.25 35.83 -36.07
CA THR A 83 -17.34 36.86 -35.93
C THR A 83 -18.79 36.37 -36.07
N SER A 84 -19.67 36.92 -35.20
CA SER A 84 -21.15 36.96 -35.23
C SER A 84 -21.95 35.76 -34.68
N LEU A 85 -23.14 35.93 -34.04
CA LEU A 85 -23.73 37.04 -33.23
C LEU A 85 -25.09 36.58 -32.58
N LEU A 86 -25.58 37.31 -31.55
CA LEU A 86 -26.95 37.27 -30.96
C LEU A 86 -27.34 35.97 -30.16
N SER A 87 -28.02 35.95 -28.99
CA SER A 87 -29.17 36.72 -28.40
C SER A 87 -30.55 36.25 -28.90
N SER A 88 -31.61 35.97 -28.12
CA SER A 88 -31.90 36.06 -26.65
C SER A 88 -33.06 35.12 -26.24
N GLY A 89 -33.36 34.95 -24.93
CA GLY A 89 -34.58 34.25 -24.45
C GLY A 89 -34.75 34.26 -22.91
N THR A 90 -35.99 34.33 -22.39
CA THR A 90 -36.27 34.81 -21.01
C THR A 90 -37.21 33.91 -20.18
N VAL A 91 -36.83 33.70 -18.90
CA VAL A 91 -37.59 33.59 -17.61
C VAL A 91 -39.14 33.75 -17.73
N PRO A 92 -40.03 32.93 -17.09
CA PRO A 92 -40.00 32.71 -15.62
C PRO A 92 -40.47 31.34 -15.04
N SER A 93 -40.34 31.26 -13.70
CA SER A 93 -40.92 30.22 -12.80
C SER A 93 -42.35 30.60 -12.36
N PRO A 94 -43.10 29.70 -11.68
CA PRO A 94 -43.23 29.89 -10.23
C PRO A 94 -43.25 28.61 -9.37
N SER A 95 -43.25 28.81 -8.05
CA SER A 95 -43.59 27.86 -6.95
C SER A 95 -44.70 28.53 -6.09
N PRO A 96 -45.07 28.11 -4.86
CA PRO A 96 -44.88 26.87 -4.07
C PRO A 96 -46.30 26.35 -3.64
N PRO A 97 -46.69 26.06 -2.37
CA PRO A 97 -46.05 25.46 -1.18
C PRO A 97 -46.84 24.26 -0.58
N PHE A 98 -46.38 23.64 0.53
CA PHE A 98 -47.26 23.22 1.66
C PHE A 98 -46.47 22.84 2.96
N ILE A 99 -46.65 23.64 4.02
CA ILE A 99 -46.86 23.37 5.47
C ILE A 99 -45.99 22.36 6.29
N SER A 100 -45.84 22.68 7.58
CA SER A 100 -45.11 22.02 8.69
C SER A 100 -46.03 21.01 9.48
N PRO A 101 -45.93 20.66 10.81
CA PRO A 101 -45.03 21.08 11.91
C PRO A 101 -44.50 19.97 12.87
N MET A 102 -43.89 20.45 13.96
CA MET A 102 -43.26 19.83 15.16
C MET A 102 -43.96 18.68 15.90
N THR A 103 -43.19 18.02 16.79
CA THR A 103 -43.68 17.51 18.10
C THR A 103 -42.57 17.69 19.17
N TYR A 104 -42.89 17.58 20.48
CA TYR A 104 -42.16 18.21 21.60
C TYR A 104 -41.80 17.25 22.76
N SER A 105 -40.60 17.44 23.37
CA SER A 105 -40.29 17.20 24.81
C SER A 105 -40.38 15.76 25.41
N PRO A 106 -40.03 15.52 26.70
CA PRO A 106 -39.17 16.30 27.63
C PRO A 106 -38.08 15.48 28.39
N TYR A 107 -37.20 16.17 29.13
CA TYR A 107 -36.38 15.64 30.26
C TYR A 107 -37.25 15.48 31.54
N PRO A 108 -36.80 14.77 32.60
CA PRO A 108 -36.21 15.44 33.80
C PRO A 108 -35.12 14.56 34.52
N PRO A 109 -34.71 14.78 35.81
CA PRO A 109 -33.58 15.68 36.10
C PRO A 109 -32.58 15.21 37.22
N ASN A 110 -31.57 16.06 37.48
CA ASN A 110 -30.87 16.32 38.77
C ASN A 110 -30.29 15.18 39.64
N GLU A 111 -29.03 15.38 40.06
CA GLU A 111 -28.75 15.61 41.49
C GLU A 111 -27.55 16.55 41.70
N ASN A 112 -27.38 17.12 42.90
CA ASN A 112 -26.60 18.34 43.13
C ASN A 112 -26.07 18.43 44.58
N CYS A 113 -24.78 18.71 44.82
CA CYS A 113 -24.30 19.26 46.10
C CYS A 113 -22.85 19.79 46.12
N ARG A 114 -22.71 21.06 46.57
CA ARG A 114 -21.78 21.62 47.61
C ARG A 114 -20.29 21.20 47.68
N ALA A 115 -19.34 22.03 48.13
CA ALA A 115 -19.22 23.49 48.37
C ALA A 115 -17.73 23.84 48.65
N SER A 116 -17.39 25.13 48.75
CA SER A 116 -16.00 25.69 48.77
C SER A 116 -15.57 26.18 50.19
N PRO A 117 -14.52 27.03 50.38
CA PRO A 117 -13.07 26.89 50.12
C PRO A 117 -12.21 27.19 51.40
N PRO A 118 -11.29 28.18 51.46
CA PRO A 118 -9.88 28.22 51.00
C PRO A 118 -8.82 28.28 52.14
N MET A 119 -7.53 28.26 51.79
CA MET A 119 -6.45 28.85 52.61
C MET A 119 -5.35 29.52 51.76
N LEU A 120 -4.76 30.59 52.31
CA LEU A 120 -3.56 31.30 51.84
C LEU A 120 -2.34 30.75 52.63
N SER A 121 -1.06 31.13 52.45
CA SER A 121 -0.38 32.16 51.64
C SER A 121 1.07 31.69 51.37
N GLY A 122 1.84 32.36 50.50
CA GLY A 122 3.22 31.93 50.20
C GLY A 122 4.01 32.80 49.20
N SER A 123 3.98 34.12 49.37
CA SER A 123 4.62 35.06 48.43
C SER A 123 6.12 35.27 48.66
N ILE A 124 6.95 35.03 47.63
CA ILE A 124 8.24 35.72 47.44
C ILE A 124 8.26 36.27 46.01
N SER A 125 8.29 37.59 45.89
CA SER A 125 8.33 38.29 44.60
C SER A 125 9.75 38.72 44.26
N PHE A 126 10.20 38.46 43.04
CA PHE A 126 11.29 39.21 42.41
C PHE A 126 10.76 39.82 41.12
N SER A 127 10.77 41.16 41.04
CA SER A 127 10.03 41.93 40.05
C SER A 127 10.80 42.10 38.74
N GLY A 128 10.19 41.72 37.61
CA GLY A 128 10.79 41.79 36.27
C GLY A 128 9.78 42.12 35.17
N ILE A 129 9.18 43.32 35.23
CA ILE A 129 8.38 43.96 34.16
C ILE A 129 7.26 43.08 33.58
N HIS A 130 6.14 42.96 34.30
CA HIS A 130 4.86 42.59 33.71
C HIS A 130 4.08 43.86 33.34
N ASN A 131 3.93 44.13 32.04
CA ASN A 131 2.80 44.93 31.57
C ASN A 131 1.56 44.03 31.54
N GLU A 132 0.43 44.52 32.03
CA GLU A 132 -0.86 43.88 31.85
C GLU A 132 -1.27 43.95 30.36
N ALA A 133 -1.15 42.84 29.65
CA ALA A 133 -1.69 42.69 28.31
C ALA A 133 -3.11 42.11 28.39
N SER A 134 -4.10 43.01 28.47
CA SER A 134 -5.52 42.68 28.28
C SER A 134 -5.71 41.83 27.03
N GLY A 135 -6.67 40.88 27.08
CA GLY A 135 -6.84 39.79 26.11
C GLY A 135 -6.57 40.20 24.66
N THR A 136 -5.40 39.83 24.14
CA THR A 136 -4.97 40.24 22.80
C THR A 136 -5.83 39.54 21.76
N ALA A 137 -6.69 40.32 21.10
CA ALA A 137 -7.36 39.96 19.86
C ALA A 137 -6.31 39.82 18.75
N GLY A 138 -5.58 38.68 18.77
CA GLY A 138 -4.56 38.34 17.81
C GLY A 138 -5.14 38.39 16.41
N HIS A 139 -4.63 39.33 15.60
CA HIS A 139 -5.04 39.50 14.20
C HIS A 139 -4.54 38.32 13.36
N GLY A 140 -5.23 37.18 13.49
CA GLY A 140 -4.93 35.97 12.74
C GLY A 140 -5.20 36.19 11.26
N CYS A 141 -4.21 35.88 10.41
CA CYS A 141 -4.38 35.86 8.97
C CYS A 141 -5.61 35.00 8.62
N GLY A 142 -6.59 35.59 7.93
CA GLY A 142 -8.00 35.15 7.91
C GLY A 142 -8.31 33.89 7.09
N VAL A 143 -7.55 32.82 7.30
CA VAL A 143 -7.75 31.49 6.71
C VAL A 143 -8.43 30.59 7.74
N SER A 144 -9.36 29.74 7.29
CA SER A 144 -9.93 28.67 8.11
C SER A 144 -10.02 27.33 7.37
N PHE A 145 -9.50 26.27 7.99
CA PHE A 145 -9.47 24.92 7.46
C PHE A 145 -10.74 24.13 7.79
N TYR A 146 -11.32 23.49 6.77
CA TYR A 146 -12.52 22.68 6.86
C TYR A 146 -12.33 21.32 6.17
N LEU A 147 -12.86 20.27 6.78
CA LEU A 147 -13.00 18.93 6.21
C LEU A 147 -14.36 18.79 5.53
N PHE A 148 -14.35 18.34 4.28
CA PHE A 148 -15.53 18.00 3.48
C PHE A 148 -15.42 16.57 2.94
N HIS A 149 -16.55 15.92 2.68
CA HIS A 149 -16.59 14.73 1.82
C HIS A 149 -16.54 15.18 0.35
N LYS A 150 -15.73 14.53 -0.50
CA LYS A 150 -15.47 14.99 -1.88
C LYS A 150 -16.73 15.13 -2.74
N ARG A 151 -17.73 14.25 -2.54
CA ARG A 151 -19.01 14.29 -3.27
C ARG A 151 -19.79 15.59 -3.05
N ASP A 152 -19.53 16.29 -1.94
CA ASP A 152 -20.26 17.48 -1.51
C ASP A 152 -19.60 18.78 -2.05
N VAL A 153 -18.47 18.66 -2.77
CA VAL A 153 -17.72 19.77 -3.38
C VAL A 153 -17.44 19.50 -4.87
N GLN A 154 -17.24 20.55 -5.67
CA GLN A 154 -16.94 20.42 -7.09
C GLN A 154 -15.43 20.12 -7.32
N PRO A 155 -15.06 19.27 -8.29
CA PRO A 155 -13.69 19.17 -8.76
C PRO A 155 -13.14 20.56 -9.17
N PRO A 156 -11.90 20.93 -8.79
CA PRO A 156 -11.28 22.14 -9.32
C PRO A 156 -10.97 22.01 -10.83
N PRO A 157 -10.47 23.07 -11.49
CA PRO A 157 -9.92 22.96 -12.84
C PRO A 157 -8.73 21.99 -12.92
N ILE A 158 -8.74 21.06 -13.89
CA ILE A 158 -7.80 19.93 -13.96
C ILE A 158 -6.31 20.30 -13.88
N ARG A 159 -5.94 21.49 -14.40
CA ARG A 159 -4.57 22.03 -14.35
C ARG A 159 -3.94 22.07 -12.95
N TYR A 160 -4.76 22.12 -11.89
CA TYR A 160 -4.28 22.14 -10.50
C TYR A 160 -3.97 20.75 -9.90
N TYR A 161 -4.27 19.65 -10.61
CA TYR A 161 -4.10 18.28 -10.11
C TYR A 161 -3.80 17.22 -11.19
N VAL A 162 -3.41 17.63 -12.41
CA VAL A 162 -3.08 16.75 -13.56
C VAL A 162 -2.18 15.57 -13.17
N SER A 163 -1.29 15.77 -12.20
CA SER A 163 -0.54 14.70 -11.54
C SER A 163 -0.95 14.60 -10.07
N PRO A 164 -1.72 13.56 -9.67
CA PRO A 164 -2.08 13.32 -8.27
C PRO A 164 -0.87 13.21 -7.33
N LYS A 165 0.27 12.72 -7.85
CA LYS A 165 1.56 12.64 -7.15
C LYS A 165 2.14 14.03 -6.76
N LYS A 166 1.71 15.13 -7.41
CA LYS A 166 2.19 16.51 -7.17
C LYS A 166 1.29 17.36 -6.27
N VAL A 167 0.15 16.85 -5.79
CA VAL A 167 -0.77 17.62 -4.92
C VAL A 167 -0.21 17.66 -3.49
N HIS A 168 0.50 18.74 -3.14
CA HIS A 168 1.17 18.91 -1.84
C HIS A 168 0.61 20.07 -0.98
N ARG A 169 -0.32 20.88 -1.51
CA ARG A 169 -1.03 21.96 -0.80
C ARG A 169 -2.55 21.75 -0.84
N CYS A 170 -3.27 22.21 0.19
CA CYS A 170 -4.73 22.24 0.17
C CYS A 170 -5.24 23.27 -0.85
N PHE A 171 -6.50 23.13 -1.29
CA PHE A 171 -7.13 24.07 -2.20
C PHE A 171 -7.96 25.12 -1.44
N LEU A 172 -8.12 26.30 -2.04
CA LEU A 172 -9.07 27.29 -1.54
C LEU A 172 -10.51 26.86 -1.85
N GLY A 173 -11.41 27.04 -0.90
CA GLY A 173 -12.85 26.84 -1.06
C GLY A 173 -13.59 28.13 -1.46
N CYS A 174 -14.81 27.96 -2.00
CA CYS A 174 -15.74 29.04 -2.33
C CYS A 174 -17.20 28.57 -2.14
N GLU A 175 -17.99 29.31 -1.35
CA GLU A 175 -19.43 29.06 -1.15
C GLU A 175 -20.34 29.89 -2.07
N ARG A 176 -19.76 30.80 -2.87
CA ARG A 176 -20.49 31.65 -3.82
C ARG A 176 -21.00 30.80 -5.00
N SER A 177 -22.31 30.61 -5.06
CA SER A 177 -22.97 29.93 -6.18
C SER A 177 -22.90 30.77 -7.46
N GLY A 178 -22.67 30.12 -8.61
CA GLY A 178 -22.54 30.82 -9.91
C GLY A 178 -21.22 31.58 -10.13
N CYS A 179 -20.26 31.48 -9.20
CA CYS A 179 -18.96 32.14 -9.34
C CYS A 179 -18.04 31.41 -10.35
N SER A 180 -17.30 32.17 -11.15
CA SER A 180 -16.35 31.68 -12.16
C SER A 180 -14.90 31.58 -11.66
N CYS A 181 -14.66 31.69 -10.35
CA CYS A 181 -13.31 31.71 -9.79
C CYS A 181 -12.61 30.33 -9.83
N ASN A 182 -11.29 30.31 -9.70
CA ASN A 182 -10.47 29.09 -9.78
C ASN A 182 -10.49 28.21 -8.50
N ARG A 183 -11.39 28.49 -7.54
CA ARG A 183 -11.49 27.80 -6.23
C ARG A 183 -12.37 26.55 -6.33
N ILE A 184 -12.30 25.66 -5.32
CA ILE A 184 -13.26 24.56 -5.19
C ILE A 184 -14.60 25.12 -4.70
N HIS A 185 -15.62 25.04 -5.56
CA HIS A 185 -16.97 25.45 -5.21
C HIS A 185 -17.72 24.36 -4.44
N PHE A 186 -18.48 24.76 -3.43
CA PHE A 186 -19.39 23.88 -2.69
C PHE A 186 -20.69 24.62 -2.37
N ARG A 187 -21.78 23.89 -2.12
CA ARG A 187 -23.09 24.51 -1.85
C ARG A 187 -23.18 24.97 -0.38
N PRO A 188 -23.89 26.07 -0.08
CA PRO A 188 -24.30 26.37 1.29
C PRO A 188 -25.04 25.17 1.92
N GLY A 189 -24.82 24.92 3.21
CA GLY A 189 -25.49 23.84 3.95
C GLY A 189 -24.94 22.42 3.75
N VAL A 190 -23.88 22.22 2.95
CA VAL A 190 -23.20 20.90 2.91
C VAL A 190 -22.53 20.56 4.23
N TRP A 191 -22.33 19.27 4.50
CA TRP A 191 -21.57 18.82 5.67
C TRP A 191 -20.13 19.31 5.59
N ARG A 192 -19.71 20.05 6.63
CA ARG A 192 -18.33 20.49 6.82
C ARG A 192 -17.96 20.52 8.30
N MET A 193 -16.77 20.04 8.64
CA MET A 193 -16.20 20.15 9.99
C MET A 193 -15.08 21.20 9.99
N ARG A 194 -15.19 22.24 10.84
CA ARG A 194 -14.08 23.19 11.04
C ARG A 194 -12.98 22.53 11.86
N LEU A 195 -11.74 22.66 11.41
CA LEU A 195 -10.62 21.87 11.94
C LEU A 195 -9.77 22.61 12.98
N GLU A 196 -9.68 23.94 12.91
CA GLU A 196 -9.00 24.75 13.94
C GLU A 196 -9.63 24.65 15.33
N THR A 197 -10.93 24.37 15.37
CA THR A 197 -11.71 24.24 16.60
C THR A 197 -11.60 22.86 17.25
N LEU A 198 -10.87 21.92 16.62
CA LEU A 198 -10.57 20.63 17.23
C LEU A 198 -9.46 20.79 18.29
N PRO A 199 -9.49 20.00 19.38
CA PRO A 199 -8.37 19.96 20.31
C PRO A 199 -7.11 19.55 19.56
N ARG A 200 -6.01 20.28 19.78
CA ARG A 200 -4.70 19.82 19.33
C ARG A 200 -4.34 18.53 20.06
N LEU A 201 -3.65 17.64 19.36
CA LEU A 201 -3.18 16.36 19.88
C LEU A 201 -1.73 16.12 19.46
N PRO A 202 -0.94 15.37 20.25
CA PRO A 202 0.30 14.79 19.77
C PRO A 202 0.02 13.80 18.62
N LEU A 203 0.93 13.68 17.66
CA LEU A 203 0.84 12.73 16.57
C LEU A 203 2.15 11.95 16.42
N THR A 204 2.04 10.71 15.97
CA THR A 204 3.18 9.96 15.45
C THR A 204 3.34 10.31 13.99
N VAL A 205 4.50 10.84 13.60
CA VAL A 205 4.74 11.33 12.23
C VAL A 205 5.89 10.55 11.59
N ALA A 206 5.71 10.27 10.30
CA ALA A 206 6.65 9.47 9.53
C ALA A 206 7.58 10.33 8.67
N ARG A 207 8.86 9.95 8.56
CA ARG A 207 9.87 10.65 7.75
C ARG A 207 11.01 9.70 7.39
N ALA A 208 11.27 9.52 6.09
CA ALA A 208 12.41 8.74 5.56
C ALA A 208 12.56 7.38 6.26
N GLY A 209 11.49 6.58 6.23
CA GLY A 209 11.45 5.25 6.85
C GLY A 209 11.34 5.22 8.39
N GLN A 210 11.38 6.36 9.09
CA GLN A 210 11.28 6.42 10.55
C GLN A 210 9.94 6.98 11.02
N ASN A 211 9.53 6.61 12.23
CA ASN A 211 8.43 7.23 12.95
C ASN A 211 8.94 7.96 14.19
N VAL A 212 8.36 9.12 14.50
CA VAL A 212 8.67 9.92 15.70
C VAL A 212 7.38 10.42 16.33
N ARG A 213 7.24 10.27 17.65
CA ARG A 213 6.12 10.83 18.42
C ARG A 213 6.39 12.31 18.72
N VAL A 214 5.60 13.21 18.13
CA VAL A 214 5.78 14.66 18.28
C VAL A 214 4.65 15.23 19.12
N ALA A 215 5.00 15.98 20.18
CA ALA A 215 4.02 16.62 21.05
C ALA A 215 3.37 17.84 20.39
N GLN A 216 2.13 18.16 20.80
CA GLN A 216 1.24 19.13 20.13
C GLN A 216 1.78 20.57 20.03
N ASN A 217 2.72 20.94 20.90
CA ASN A 217 3.42 22.23 20.91
C ASN A 217 4.54 22.30 19.87
N HIS A 218 5.13 21.14 19.53
CA HIS A 218 6.21 20.98 18.55
C HIS A 218 5.69 20.78 17.12
N ILE A 219 4.37 20.61 16.93
CA ILE A 219 3.71 20.51 15.63
C ILE A 219 3.15 21.88 15.20
N GLN A 220 3.49 22.28 13.97
CA GLN A 220 2.95 23.49 13.36
C GLN A 220 1.56 23.23 12.75
N PRO A 221 0.62 24.21 12.82
CA PRO A 221 -0.78 24.02 12.41
C PRO A 221 -0.94 24.07 10.87
N THR A 222 -0.47 23.04 10.16
CA THR A 222 -0.66 22.90 8.72
C THR A 222 -2.00 22.26 8.36
N ALA A 223 -2.45 22.43 7.11
CA ALA A 223 -3.61 21.75 6.56
C ALA A 223 -3.52 20.21 6.71
N GLY A 224 -2.32 19.65 6.57
CA GLY A 224 -2.05 18.22 6.82
C GLY A 224 -2.25 17.82 8.28
N TYR A 225 -1.82 18.65 9.24
CA TYR A 225 -2.07 18.42 10.67
C TYR A 225 -3.56 18.45 10.98
N PHE A 226 -4.25 19.52 10.55
CA PHE A 226 -5.68 19.68 10.75
C PHE A 226 -6.51 18.59 10.07
N PHE A 227 -6.13 18.13 8.88
CA PHE A 227 -6.80 17.02 8.20
C PHE A 227 -6.61 15.69 8.95
N SER A 228 -5.41 15.45 9.52
CA SER A 228 -5.14 14.28 10.36
C SER A 228 -6.02 14.27 11.62
N LEU A 229 -6.16 15.41 12.30
CA LEU A 229 -7.10 15.56 13.42
C LEU A 229 -8.55 15.37 12.98
N GLY A 230 -8.94 15.95 11.84
CA GLY A 230 -10.29 15.86 11.28
C GLY A 230 -10.72 14.43 10.95
N LEU A 231 -9.86 13.64 10.32
CA LEU A 231 -10.13 12.22 10.00
C LEU A 231 -10.36 11.38 11.26
N LYS A 232 -9.60 11.64 12.34
CA LYS A 232 -9.76 10.97 13.64
C LYS A 232 -11.03 11.46 14.37
N ALA A 233 -11.28 12.77 14.39
CA ALA A 233 -12.45 13.37 15.04
C ALA A 233 -13.79 13.00 14.38
N ALA A 234 -13.82 12.95 13.04
CA ALA A 234 -14.97 12.50 12.25
C ALA A 234 -15.12 10.96 12.23
N LYS A 235 -14.26 10.21 12.93
CA LYS A 235 -14.24 8.74 12.97
C LYS A 235 -14.13 8.07 11.59
N VAL A 236 -13.47 8.75 10.64
CA VAL A 236 -13.18 8.19 9.30
C VAL A 236 -12.09 7.14 9.39
N LEU A 237 -11.12 7.33 10.29
CA LEU A 237 -9.98 6.45 10.50
C LEU A 237 -9.82 6.10 11.99
N PRO A 238 -9.43 4.86 12.36
CA PRO A 238 -9.14 4.50 13.75
C PRO A 238 -7.86 5.16 14.27
N ALA A 239 -6.87 5.35 13.39
CA ALA A 239 -5.57 5.95 13.68
C ALA A 239 -5.04 6.73 12.47
N VAL A 240 -4.04 7.58 12.71
CA VAL A 240 -3.39 8.42 11.68
C VAL A 240 -1.88 8.52 11.95
N VAL A 241 -1.07 8.14 10.96
CA VAL A 241 0.39 8.37 10.95
C VAL A 241 0.77 9.20 9.71
N PRO A 242 0.70 10.54 9.78
CA PRO A 242 0.98 11.43 8.67
C PRO A 242 2.48 11.67 8.44
N THR A 243 2.85 11.99 7.21
CA THR A 243 4.22 12.22 6.75
C THR A 243 4.68 13.65 7.05
N MET A 244 5.89 13.80 7.58
CA MET A 244 6.55 15.10 7.78
C MET A 244 7.05 15.67 6.44
N CYS A 245 6.92 16.99 6.24
CA CYS A 245 7.47 17.62 5.03
C CYS A 245 9.00 17.59 5.02
N ARG A 246 9.59 17.18 3.90
CA ARG A 246 11.05 17.22 3.67
C ARG A 246 11.66 18.61 3.88
N PHE A 247 10.95 19.66 3.47
CA PHE A 247 11.41 21.06 3.61
C PHE A 247 11.12 21.66 4.99
N ASN A 248 10.13 21.11 5.70
CA ASN A 248 9.73 21.50 7.06
C ASN A 248 9.60 23.04 7.22
N LYS A 249 10.43 23.67 8.07
CA LYS A 249 10.44 25.14 8.28
C LYS A 249 10.70 25.97 7.01
N ALA A 250 11.33 25.38 5.99
CA ALA A 250 11.60 26.03 4.69
C ALA A 250 10.57 25.67 3.60
N CYS A 251 9.41 25.11 3.96
CA CYS A 251 8.40 24.73 2.97
C CYS A 251 7.59 25.93 2.46
N ARG A 252 7.72 26.24 1.15
CA ARG A 252 6.96 27.30 0.46
C ARG A 252 5.44 27.20 0.58
N ASN A 253 4.88 26.03 0.92
CA ASN A 253 3.43 25.87 1.12
C ASN A 253 2.92 26.42 2.47
N GLY A 254 3.81 26.72 3.42
CA GLY A 254 3.44 27.28 4.73
C GLY A 254 2.34 26.48 5.45
N ILE A 255 1.34 27.19 5.98
CA ILE A 255 0.15 26.59 6.62
C ILE A 255 -0.67 25.73 5.66
N SER A 256 -0.65 25.99 4.36
CA SER A 256 -1.44 25.26 3.36
C SER A 256 -0.86 23.90 2.99
N CYS A 257 0.28 23.49 3.57
CA CYS A 257 0.93 22.22 3.29
C CYS A 257 0.09 21.01 3.75
N LEU A 258 -0.04 19.99 2.91
CA LEU A 258 -0.72 18.72 3.25
C LEU A 258 0.16 17.76 4.06
N TYR A 259 1.40 18.12 4.33
CA TYR A 259 2.34 17.38 5.19
C TYR A 259 2.46 18.06 6.56
N ILE A 260 2.97 17.33 7.55
CA ILE A 260 3.22 17.89 8.89
C ILE A 260 4.52 18.70 8.88
N HIS A 261 4.49 19.91 9.46
CA HIS A 261 5.69 20.66 9.82
C HIS A 261 5.89 20.58 11.34
N THR A 262 7.13 20.45 11.78
CA THR A 262 7.51 20.33 13.20
C THR A 262 8.75 21.16 13.49
N ASP A 263 9.03 21.50 14.74
CA ASP A 263 10.32 22.13 15.08
C ASP A 263 11.49 21.15 15.19
N GLN A 264 11.19 19.85 15.38
CA GLN A 264 12.15 18.76 15.55
C GLN A 264 12.90 18.37 14.27
N THR A 265 14.18 18.00 14.43
CA THR A 265 15.04 17.48 13.35
C THR A 265 15.18 15.96 13.44
N VAL A 266 14.46 15.23 12.59
CA VAL A 266 14.63 13.77 12.45
C VAL A 266 15.79 13.47 11.50
N THR A 267 16.87 12.91 12.05
CA THR A 267 18.02 12.39 11.31
C THR A 267 17.77 10.93 10.90
N PRO A 268 17.74 10.58 9.60
CA PRO A 268 17.54 9.21 9.15
C PRO A 268 18.57 8.25 9.77
N LYS A 269 18.09 7.40 10.69
CA LYS A 269 18.85 6.34 11.34
C LYS A 269 18.15 5.01 11.10
N GLN A 270 18.24 4.53 9.87
CA GLN A 270 17.77 3.20 9.48
C GLN A 270 18.95 2.32 9.11
N THR A 271 19.28 1.40 10.02
CA THR A 271 19.91 0.14 9.67
C THR A 271 18.89 -0.92 10.07
N GLN A 272 18.03 -1.30 9.12
CA GLN A 272 17.13 -2.43 9.31
C GLN A 272 17.93 -3.70 9.02
N THR A 273 18.19 -4.51 10.04
CA THR A 273 18.59 -5.90 9.83
C THR A 273 17.39 -6.80 10.08
N SER A 274 17.22 -7.80 9.21
CA SER A 274 16.02 -8.65 9.20
C SER A 274 15.74 -9.39 10.51
N GLY A 275 16.78 -9.77 11.25
CA GLY A 275 16.65 -10.51 12.52
C GLY A 275 16.19 -9.70 13.74
N ILE A 276 16.04 -8.37 13.65
CA ILE A 276 15.55 -7.57 14.78
C ILE A 276 14.06 -7.86 15.02
N SER A 277 13.68 -8.17 16.27
CA SER A 277 12.27 -8.36 16.65
C SER A 277 11.48 -7.04 16.54
N LEU A 278 10.20 -7.12 16.18
CA LEU A 278 9.36 -5.91 16.05
C LEU A 278 9.17 -5.19 17.40
N CYS A 279 9.19 -5.92 18.52
CA CYS A 279 9.18 -5.35 19.87
C CYS A 279 10.45 -4.54 20.16
N GLU A 280 11.62 -5.01 19.73
CA GLU A 280 12.87 -4.28 19.87
C GLU A 280 12.93 -3.04 18.98
N TRP A 281 12.61 -3.21 17.69
CA TRP A 281 12.65 -2.13 16.71
C TRP A 281 11.73 -0.95 17.10
N SER A 282 10.55 -1.26 17.61
CA SER A 282 9.49 -0.28 17.87
C SER A 282 9.57 0.43 19.23
N ARG A 283 10.38 -0.08 20.16
CA ARG A 283 10.52 0.38 21.57
C ARG A 283 10.42 1.90 21.71
N HIS A 284 11.34 2.62 21.07
CA HIS A 284 11.45 4.09 21.09
C HIS A 284 10.27 4.87 20.46
N VAL A 285 9.33 4.19 19.80
CA VAL A 285 8.13 4.77 19.16
C VAL A 285 6.86 4.37 19.90
N MET A 286 6.80 3.14 20.43
CA MET A 286 5.58 2.57 21.04
C MET A 286 5.46 2.76 22.54
N ASP A 287 6.56 2.98 23.29
CA ASP A 287 6.54 3.23 24.74
C ASP A 287 5.68 4.46 25.15
N VAL A 288 5.29 5.31 24.19
CA VAL A 288 4.46 6.51 24.36
C VAL A 288 3.08 6.38 23.65
N ALA A 289 2.84 5.27 22.95
CA ALA A 289 1.61 5.01 22.18
C ALA A 289 0.73 3.91 22.79
N LEU A 290 1.34 2.93 23.47
CA LEU A 290 0.67 1.85 24.21
C LEU A 290 1.27 1.76 25.61
N SER A 291 0.51 1.27 26.60
CA SER A 291 1.14 0.85 27.87
C SER A 291 2.01 -0.40 27.63
N GLN A 292 3.04 -0.62 28.44
CA GLN A 292 3.94 -1.79 28.30
C GLN A 292 3.18 -3.14 28.25
N LYS A 293 2.06 -3.24 28.98
CA LYS A 293 1.18 -4.42 29.00
C LYS A 293 0.35 -4.59 27.72
N GLU A 294 0.01 -3.50 27.05
CA GLU A 294 -0.69 -3.52 25.76
C GLU A 294 0.29 -3.74 24.60
N ALA A 295 1.50 -3.20 24.70
CA ALA A 295 2.59 -3.46 23.76
C ALA A 295 2.95 -4.95 23.73
N GLY A 296 3.12 -5.59 24.90
CA GLY A 296 3.33 -7.04 24.99
C GLY A 296 2.24 -7.84 24.25
N ARG A 297 0.96 -7.58 24.57
CA ARG A 297 -0.20 -8.22 23.92
C ARG A 297 -0.30 -7.97 22.41
N PHE A 298 0.15 -6.80 21.96
CA PHE A 298 0.19 -6.46 20.54
C PHE A 298 1.27 -7.28 19.81
N PHE A 299 2.43 -7.52 20.42
CA PHE A 299 3.45 -8.40 19.84
C PHE A 299 3.09 -9.88 19.95
N GLU A 300 2.53 -10.33 21.07
CA GLU A 300 1.95 -11.68 21.21
C GLU A 300 0.97 -11.98 20.06
N PHE A 301 0.06 -11.04 19.75
CA PHE A 301 -0.85 -11.16 18.60
C PHE A 301 -0.13 -11.23 17.24
N LEU A 302 0.91 -10.43 17.02
CA LEU A 302 1.67 -10.46 15.75
C LEU A 302 2.48 -11.76 15.60
N ASP A 303 3.00 -12.29 16.70
CA ASP A 303 3.69 -13.59 16.76
C ASP A 303 2.73 -14.74 16.45
N GLU A 304 1.49 -14.71 16.98
CA GLU A 304 0.40 -15.63 16.58
C GLU A 304 0.07 -15.54 15.08
N GLN A 305 0.28 -14.39 14.44
CA GLN A 305 0.11 -14.22 12.98
C GLN A 305 1.37 -14.60 12.18
N GLY A 306 2.46 -15.00 12.84
CA GLY A 306 3.72 -15.38 12.21
C GLY A 306 4.61 -14.21 11.79
N VAL A 307 4.48 -13.05 12.46
CA VAL A 307 5.13 -11.78 12.08
C VAL A 307 5.94 -11.23 13.26
N HIS A 308 7.05 -11.89 13.57
CA HIS A 308 7.89 -11.59 14.75
C HIS A 308 8.97 -10.54 14.49
N THR A 309 9.59 -10.57 13.31
CA THR A 309 10.78 -9.78 12.98
C THR A 309 10.52 -8.68 11.95
N VAL A 310 11.46 -7.74 11.84
CA VAL A 310 11.57 -6.81 10.70
C VAL A 310 11.56 -7.59 9.38
N GLY A 311 12.28 -8.71 9.31
CA GLY A 311 12.33 -9.57 8.13
C GLY A 311 10.98 -10.18 7.76
N ASP A 312 10.20 -10.69 8.71
CA ASP A 312 8.85 -11.21 8.44
C ASP A 312 7.92 -10.08 7.94
N MET A 313 7.99 -8.89 8.55
CA MET A 313 7.23 -7.71 8.10
C MET A 313 7.63 -7.24 6.69
N GLN A 314 8.89 -7.40 6.28
CA GLN A 314 9.33 -7.14 4.90
C GLN A 314 8.80 -8.19 3.91
N VAL A 315 8.77 -9.48 4.27
CA VAL A 315 8.30 -10.54 3.36
C VAL A 315 6.78 -10.52 3.14
N LEU A 316 5.99 -9.91 4.04
CA LEU A 316 4.56 -9.69 3.82
C LEU A 316 4.28 -8.91 2.52
N GLY A 317 3.63 -9.58 1.56
CA GLY A 317 2.99 -8.94 0.41
C GLY A 317 1.78 -8.08 0.79
N ASN A 318 1.27 -7.30 -0.17
CA ASN A 318 0.25 -6.29 0.11
C ASN A 318 -1.09 -6.88 0.57
N VAL A 319 -1.63 -7.90 -0.10
CA VAL A 319 -2.87 -8.58 0.33
C VAL A 319 -2.72 -9.23 1.71
N ALA A 320 -1.58 -9.86 2.00
CA ALA A 320 -1.28 -10.40 3.33
C ALA A 320 -1.22 -9.30 4.41
N PHE A 321 -0.60 -8.14 4.10
CA PHE A 321 -0.52 -7.00 5.01
C PHE A 321 -1.89 -6.35 5.27
N ASP A 322 -2.71 -6.13 4.24
CA ASP A 322 -4.08 -5.60 4.40
C ASP A 322 -4.98 -6.61 5.14
N SER A 323 -4.79 -7.92 4.91
CA SER A 323 -5.49 -8.99 5.64
C SER A 323 -5.04 -9.12 7.11
N LEU A 324 -3.82 -8.71 7.43
CA LEU A 324 -3.37 -8.53 8.81
C LEU A 324 -4.00 -7.27 9.42
N ALA A 325 -3.91 -6.13 8.72
CA ALA A 325 -4.47 -4.85 9.14
C ALA A 325 -5.97 -4.93 9.47
N ALA A 326 -6.76 -5.62 8.64
CA ALA A 326 -8.19 -5.83 8.83
C ALA A 326 -8.55 -6.64 10.09
N ARG A 327 -7.57 -7.30 10.71
CA ARG A 327 -7.71 -8.08 11.95
C ARG A 327 -7.09 -7.39 13.17
N ILE A 328 -6.42 -6.25 12.99
CA ILE A 328 -5.86 -5.44 14.09
C ILE A 328 -7.02 -4.73 14.84
N PRO A 329 -7.16 -4.94 16.16
CA PRO A 329 -8.11 -4.20 16.97
C PRO A 329 -7.87 -2.67 16.93
N PRO A 330 -8.90 -1.81 16.93
CA PRO A 330 -8.74 -0.37 16.74
C PRO A 330 -7.77 0.33 17.71
N GLN A 331 -7.65 -0.16 18.96
CA GLN A 331 -6.71 0.37 19.95
C GLN A 331 -5.23 0.15 19.58
N TRP A 332 -4.93 -0.83 18.73
CA TRP A 332 -3.57 -1.11 18.22
C TRP A 332 -3.33 -0.56 16.81
N ALA A 333 -4.33 0.07 16.19
CA ALA A 333 -4.22 0.56 14.81
C ALA A 333 -3.09 1.60 14.64
N GLU A 334 -2.85 2.47 15.64
CA GLU A 334 -1.74 3.43 15.56
C GLU A 334 -0.37 2.74 15.65
N ALA A 335 -0.23 1.75 16.54
CA ALA A 335 0.99 0.94 16.65
C ALA A 335 1.25 0.17 15.33
N PHE A 336 0.25 -0.50 14.77
CA PHE A 336 0.39 -1.21 13.50
C PHE A 336 0.76 -0.28 12.33
N LEU A 337 0.18 0.92 12.26
CA LEU A 337 0.60 1.95 11.29
C LEU A 337 2.07 2.37 11.47
N THR A 338 2.63 2.34 12.69
CA THR A 338 4.06 2.63 12.85
C THR A 338 4.97 1.50 12.34
N LEU A 339 4.49 0.26 12.29
CA LEU A 339 5.22 -0.86 11.68
C LEU A 339 5.16 -0.83 10.15
N SER A 340 4.12 -0.26 9.55
CA SER A 340 3.97 -0.19 8.08
C SER A 340 5.12 0.57 7.41
N VAL A 341 5.80 1.47 8.13
CA VAL A 341 6.95 2.23 7.64
C VAL A 341 8.16 1.34 7.31
N LEU A 342 8.23 0.13 7.87
CA LEU A 342 9.24 -0.86 7.50
C LEU A 342 9.11 -1.22 6.02
N ARG A 343 7.88 -1.36 5.53
CA ARG A 343 7.57 -1.82 4.16
C ARG A 343 7.76 -0.72 3.09
N ASP A 344 8.05 0.52 3.48
CA ASP A 344 8.29 1.65 2.58
C ASP A 344 9.79 1.98 2.47
N LEU A 345 10.32 1.90 1.25
CA LEU A 345 11.72 2.17 0.93
C LEU A 345 11.81 3.49 0.14
N ASP A 346 12.67 4.41 0.56
CA ASP A 346 12.97 5.61 -0.24
C ASP A 346 13.65 5.16 -1.53
N THR A 347 13.24 5.66 -2.70
CA THR A 347 13.88 5.33 -3.97
C THR A 347 15.33 5.80 -4.04
N LYS A 348 15.78 6.63 -3.10
CA LYS A 348 17.18 7.06 -2.92
C LYS A 348 17.94 6.26 -1.87
N MET A 349 17.31 5.28 -1.23
CA MET A 349 17.99 4.35 -0.33
C MET A 349 18.99 3.51 -1.14
N PRO A 350 20.24 3.32 -0.67
CA PRO A 350 21.17 2.37 -1.28
C PRO A 350 20.55 0.98 -1.29
N LEU A 351 20.59 0.27 -2.43
CA LEU A 351 19.89 -0.99 -2.58
C LEU A 351 20.41 -2.03 -1.57
N GLN A 352 21.73 -2.11 -1.37
CA GLN A 352 22.33 -2.98 -0.36
C GLN A 352 21.72 -2.76 1.04
N SER A 353 21.48 -1.51 1.45
CA SER A 353 20.86 -1.19 2.74
C SER A 353 19.38 -1.57 2.83
N ALA A 354 18.66 -1.54 1.70
CA ALA A 354 17.29 -2.03 1.62
C ALA A 354 17.21 -3.56 1.69
N LEU A 355 18.14 -4.26 1.00
CA LEU A 355 18.21 -5.71 0.98
C LEU A 355 18.48 -6.29 2.39
N MET A 356 19.38 -5.67 3.18
CA MET A 356 19.68 -6.12 4.56
C MET A 356 18.46 -6.19 5.51
N ALA A 357 17.35 -5.53 5.17
CA ALA A 357 16.10 -5.63 5.91
C ALA A 357 15.37 -6.97 5.72
N PHE A 358 15.70 -7.75 4.68
CA PHE A 358 15.05 -9.01 4.33
C PHE A 358 15.81 -10.23 4.89
N PRO A 359 15.13 -11.34 5.21
CA PRO A 359 15.77 -12.55 5.74
C PRO A 359 16.83 -13.12 4.78
N ARG A 360 17.92 -13.66 5.34
CA ARG A 360 19.03 -14.33 4.63
C ARG A 360 19.87 -13.44 3.69
N ILE A 361 19.70 -12.11 3.73
CA ILE A 361 20.66 -11.19 3.11
C ILE A 361 21.83 -10.99 4.07
N GLU A 362 23.01 -11.46 3.67
CA GLU A 362 24.26 -11.33 4.40
C GLU A 362 25.25 -10.44 3.63
N VAL A 363 26.28 -9.92 4.31
CA VAL A 363 27.28 -9.01 3.72
C VAL A 363 28.56 -9.80 3.39
N PRO A 364 29.17 -9.63 2.20
CA PRO A 364 28.84 -8.68 1.14
C PRO A 364 27.69 -9.14 0.22
N VAL A 365 26.88 -8.18 -0.23
CA VAL A 365 25.92 -8.40 -1.32
C VAL A 365 26.55 -7.91 -2.61
N GLU A 366 26.85 -8.81 -3.53
CA GLU A 366 27.34 -8.45 -4.86
C GLU A 366 26.20 -7.92 -5.73
N LEU A 367 26.32 -6.66 -6.15
CA LEU A 367 25.36 -5.96 -7.00
C LEU A 367 26.08 -5.38 -8.23
N PRO A 368 25.46 -5.36 -9.42
CA PRO A 368 26.04 -4.68 -10.59
C PRO A 368 26.27 -3.19 -10.34
N VAL A 369 27.34 -2.63 -10.92
CA VAL A 369 27.77 -1.23 -10.70
C VAL A 369 26.72 -0.18 -11.11
N TYR A 370 25.73 -0.55 -11.94
CA TYR A 370 24.61 0.30 -12.32
C TYR A 370 23.41 0.25 -11.35
N LEU A 371 23.43 -0.62 -10.33
CA LEU A 371 22.29 -0.96 -9.48
C LEU A 371 22.51 -0.49 -8.03
N ASN A 372 22.65 0.82 -7.84
CA ASN A 372 23.12 1.42 -6.58
C ASN A 372 21.99 1.69 -5.58
N THR A 373 20.80 2.05 -6.07
CA THR A 373 19.66 2.48 -5.26
C THR A 373 18.40 1.65 -5.55
N VAL A 374 17.43 1.72 -4.65
CA VAL A 374 16.08 1.17 -4.88
C VAL A 374 15.46 1.77 -6.16
N GLY A 375 15.69 3.05 -6.45
CA GLY A 375 15.23 3.70 -7.67
C GLY A 375 15.80 3.09 -8.94
N ASP A 376 17.09 2.74 -8.95
CA ASP A 376 17.73 2.06 -10.09
C ASP A 376 17.08 0.70 -10.36
N LEU A 377 16.82 -0.06 -9.28
CA LEU A 377 16.10 -1.34 -9.35
C LEU A 377 14.68 -1.19 -9.90
N LEU A 378 13.93 -0.16 -9.49
CA LEU A 378 12.59 0.10 -10.02
C LEU A 378 12.60 0.52 -11.50
N ASN A 379 13.68 1.15 -11.96
CA ASN A 379 13.82 1.63 -13.34
C ASN A 379 14.26 0.53 -14.35
N LEU A 380 14.67 -0.67 -13.89
CA LEU A 380 15.02 -1.76 -14.80
C LEU A 380 13.80 -2.23 -15.62
N THR A 381 14.02 -2.52 -16.90
CA THR A 381 13.05 -3.22 -17.75
C THR A 381 12.92 -4.68 -17.32
N ALA A 382 11.78 -5.33 -17.61
CA ALA A 382 11.58 -6.75 -17.26
C ALA A 382 12.67 -7.67 -17.84
N SER A 383 13.14 -7.41 -19.07
CA SER A 383 14.24 -8.16 -19.70
C SER A 383 15.57 -7.98 -18.95
N ALA A 384 15.93 -6.73 -18.60
CA ALA A 384 17.15 -6.45 -17.85
C ALA A 384 17.08 -7.00 -16.42
N PHE A 385 15.89 -7.00 -15.80
CA PHE A 385 15.66 -7.57 -14.47
C PHE A 385 15.89 -9.08 -14.46
N VAL A 386 15.28 -9.84 -15.36
CA VAL A 386 15.44 -11.32 -15.46
C VAL A 386 16.88 -11.74 -15.80
N GLN A 387 17.70 -10.82 -16.35
CA GLN A 387 19.11 -11.05 -16.70
C GLN A 387 20.12 -10.55 -15.63
N LEU A 388 19.66 -10.10 -14.46
CA LEU A 388 20.55 -9.62 -13.39
C LEU A 388 21.51 -10.72 -12.87
N PRO A 389 22.83 -10.50 -12.90
CA PRO A 389 23.82 -11.48 -12.44
C PRO A 389 24.01 -11.39 -10.92
N VAL A 390 23.01 -11.83 -10.14
CA VAL A 390 23.05 -11.86 -8.66
C VAL A 390 22.57 -13.21 -8.10
N ALA A 391 23.02 -13.57 -6.90
CA ALA A 391 22.62 -14.82 -6.24
C ALA A 391 21.10 -14.91 -6.06
N PRO A 392 20.44 -16.03 -6.36
CA PRO A 392 18.34 -15.72 -6.66
C PRO A 392 17.65 -15.20 -5.41
N PHE A 393 18.13 -15.46 -4.20
CA PHE A 393 17.55 -14.86 -3.00
C PHE A 393 17.65 -13.31 -3.01
N VAL A 394 18.65 -12.75 -3.71
CA VAL A 394 18.72 -11.31 -4.01
C VAL A 394 17.71 -10.92 -5.10
N MET A 395 17.49 -11.76 -6.11
CA MET A 395 16.43 -11.55 -7.14
C MET A 395 15.03 -11.61 -6.56
N ASP A 396 14.74 -12.59 -5.71
CA ASP A 396 13.46 -12.87 -5.09
C ASP A 396 13.09 -11.68 -4.17
N VAL A 397 14.05 -11.19 -3.37
CA VAL A 397 13.91 -9.94 -2.62
C VAL A 397 13.79 -8.72 -3.54
N CYS A 398 14.57 -8.61 -4.62
CA CYS A 398 14.43 -7.50 -5.57
C CYS A 398 13.05 -7.50 -6.26
N SER A 399 12.46 -8.67 -6.52
CA SER A 399 11.10 -8.81 -7.07
C SER A 399 10.06 -8.39 -6.03
N LEU A 400 10.20 -8.85 -4.77
CA LEU A 400 9.37 -8.39 -3.65
C LEU A 400 9.43 -6.87 -3.44
N ILE A 401 10.60 -6.25 -3.64
CA ILE A 401 10.75 -4.78 -3.63
C ILE A 401 9.97 -4.17 -4.80
N ARG A 402 10.25 -4.57 -6.04
CA ARG A 402 9.63 -3.99 -7.26
C ARG A 402 8.10 -4.11 -7.24
N ALA A 403 7.59 -5.28 -6.87
CA ALA A 403 6.16 -5.58 -6.80
C ALA A 403 5.37 -4.65 -5.85
N ARG A 404 6.01 -4.07 -4.81
CA ARG A 404 5.35 -3.09 -3.93
C ARG A 404 5.04 -1.76 -4.63
N TYR A 405 5.84 -1.36 -5.61
CA TYR A 405 5.72 -0.05 -6.27
C TYR A 405 4.77 -0.08 -7.48
N GLY A 406 4.25 -1.26 -7.82
CA GLY A 406 3.37 -1.42 -8.98
C GLY A 406 4.08 -1.07 -10.29
N THR A 407 5.32 -1.53 -10.45
CA THR A 407 6.00 -1.57 -11.76
C THR A 407 5.11 -2.26 -12.80
N ASP A 408 5.05 -1.74 -14.02
CA ASP A 408 4.30 -2.31 -15.14
C ASP A 408 5.00 -3.58 -15.69
N GLU A 409 5.12 -4.58 -14.83
CA GLU A 409 5.72 -5.86 -15.14
C GLU A 409 4.71 -6.78 -15.78
N ALA A 410 4.92 -7.02 -17.08
CA ALA A 410 4.27 -8.09 -17.80
C ALA A 410 4.34 -9.40 -16.99
N PHE A 411 3.19 -10.06 -16.85
CA PHE A 411 3.14 -11.39 -16.24
C PHE A 411 3.88 -12.38 -17.13
N ASN A 412 4.61 -13.32 -16.52
CA ASN A 412 5.34 -14.32 -17.31
C ASN A 412 4.36 -15.32 -17.93
N ILE A 413 4.47 -15.57 -19.23
CA ILE A 413 3.57 -16.44 -19.99
C ILE A 413 4.36 -17.54 -20.71
N ILE A 414 3.93 -18.79 -20.54
CA ILE A 414 4.33 -19.94 -21.37
C ILE A 414 3.22 -20.16 -22.41
N ASP A 415 3.59 -20.19 -23.69
CA ASP A 415 2.68 -20.52 -24.80
C ASP A 415 2.74 -22.03 -25.08
N LEU A 416 1.68 -22.76 -24.73
CA LEU A 416 1.63 -24.22 -24.85
C LEU A 416 1.62 -24.71 -26.30
N LYS A 417 1.48 -23.82 -27.30
CA LYS A 417 1.66 -24.18 -28.72
C LYS A 417 3.14 -24.26 -29.12
N LYS A 418 4.03 -23.61 -28.36
CA LYS A 418 5.49 -23.58 -28.59
C LYS A 418 6.23 -24.64 -27.76
N GLU A 419 5.60 -25.15 -26.71
CA GLU A 419 6.12 -26.23 -25.89
C GLU A 419 6.22 -27.56 -26.63
N HIS A 420 7.29 -28.31 -26.39
CA HIS A 420 7.44 -29.65 -26.94
C HIS A 420 6.41 -30.61 -26.33
N PRO A 421 5.81 -31.58 -27.07
CA PRO A 421 4.74 -32.44 -26.54
C PRO A 421 5.10 -33.26 -25.29
N ASN A 422 6.39 -33.50 -25.06
CA ASN A 422 6.90 -34.23 -23.88
C ASN A 422 7.62 -33.32 -22.86
N SER A 423 7.47 -32.00 -22.96
CA SER A 423 8.02 -31.07 -21.97
C SER A 423 7.31 -31.17 -20.62
N PHE A 424 7.95 -30.64 -19.57
CA PHE A 424 7.38 -30.56 -18.23
C PHE A 424 5.99 -29.90 -18.20
N PHE A 425 5.83 -28.78 -18.91
CA PHE A 425 4.56 -28.05 -18.98
C PHE A 425 3.49 -28.80 -19.79
N SER A 426 3.89 -29.48 -20.87
CA SER A 426 3.00 -30.36 -21.64
C SER A 426 2.52 -31.57 -20.81
N ASN A 427 3.41 -32.17 -20.01
CA ASN A 427 3.07 -33.29 -19.12
C ASN A 427 2.10 -32.84 -18.00
N ALA A 428 2.37 -31.72 -17.33
CA ALA A 428 1.45 -31.13 -16.33
C ALA A 428 0.06 -30.81 -16.93
N THR A 429 0.04 -30.22 -18.13
CA THR A 429 -1.20 -29.95 -18.87
C THR A 429 -1.97 -31.24 -19.18
N ARG A 430 -1.27 -32.30 -19.63
CA ARG A 430 -1.87 -33.60 -19.94
C ARG A 430 -2.46 -34.27 -18.70
N MET A 431 -1.73 -34.27 -17.58
CA MET A 431 -2.16 -34.87 -16.31
C MET A 431 -3.49 -34.26 -15.84
N ILE A 432 -3.58 -32.92 -15.85
CA ILE A 432 -4.78 -32.17 -15.50
C ILE A 432 -5.93 -32.44 -16.47
N GLN A 433 -5.71 -32.28 -17.78
CA GLN A 433 -6.77 -32.49 -18.76
C GLN A 433 -7.29 -33.93 -18.79
N HIS A 434 -6.43 -34.93 -18.56
CA HIS A 434 -6.86 -36.34 -18.47
C HIS A 434 -7.71 -36.55 -17.23
N PHE A 435 -7.20 -36.22 -16.03
CA PHE A 435 -7.91 -36.47 -14.77
C PHE A 435 -9.30 -35.81 -14.74
N CYS A 436 -9.40 -34.56 -15.19
CA CYS A 436 -10.67 -33.85 -15.28
C CYS A 436 -11.70 -34.52 -16.20
N ARG A 437 -11.25 -35.19 -17.28
CA ARG A 437 -12.12 -35.86 -18.25
C ARG A 437 -12.49 -37.30 -17.87
N THR A 438 -11.60 -38.03 -17.20
CA THR A 438 -11.74 -39.49 -16.99
C THR A 438 -11.83 -39.94 -15.54
N ARG A 439 -11.48 -39.10 -14.56
CA ARG A 439 -11.40 -39.49 -13.12
C ARG A 439 -12.13 -38.56 -12.15
N ALA A 440 -12.63 -37.41 -12.60
CA ALA A 440 -13.30 -36.40 -11.75
C ALA A 440 -14.75 -36.76 -11.37
N HIS A 441 -14.92 -37.66 -10.40
CA HIS A 441 -16.23 -38.18 -9.97
C HIS A 441 -17.17 -37.07 -9.43
N CYS A 442 -18.49 -37.24 -9.64
CA CYS A 442 -19.48 -36.21 -9.30
C CYS A 442 -19.73 -36.05 -7.79
N SER A 443 -19.52 -37.10 -6.99
CA SER A 443 -19.76 -37.04 -5.52
C SER A 443 -18.89 -36.00 -4.81
N TRP A 444 -17.68 -35.74 -5.32
CA TRP A 444 -16.76 -34.71 -4.80
C TRP A 444 -17.30 -33.27 -4.93
N ARG A 445 -18.31 -33.09 -5.80
CA ARG A 445 -19.05 -31.86 -6.05
C ARG A 445 -20.52 -31.98 -5.58
N LYS A 446 -20.77 -32.68 -4.47
CA LYS A 446 -22.12 -32.88 -3.90
C LYS A 446 -23.11 -33.54 -4.90
N HIS A 447 -22.60 -34.39 -5.79
CA HIS A 447 -23.33 -35.01 -6.91
C HIS A 447 -23.88 -34.03 -7.96
N ASP A 448 -23.49 -32.76 -7.93
CA ASP A 448 -23.84 -31.73 -8.90
C ASP A 448 -22.78 -31.69 -10.03
N PRO A 449 -23.11 -32.14 -11.25
CA PRO A 449 -22.16 -32.18 -12.36
C PRO A 449 -21.85 -30.77 -12.93
N THR A 450 -22.65 -29.76 -12.59
CA THR A 450 -22.53 -28.39 -13.11
C THR A 450 -21.54 -27.53 -12.32
N ARG A 451 -21.24 -27.92 -11.07
CA ARG A 451 -20.22 -27.28 -10.22
C ARG A 451 -18.83 -27.38 -10.83
N PRO A 452 -17.99 -26.33 -10.66
CA PRO A 452 -16.65 -26.33 -11.18
C PRO A 452 -15.78 -27.38 -10.50
N VAL A 453 -14.90 -28.01 -11.29
CA VAL A 453 -13.74 -28.73 -10.76
C VAL A 453 -12.59 -27.75 -10.76
N VAL A 454 -11.98 -27.51 -9.60
CA VAL A 454 -10.63 -26.93 -9.53
C VAL A 454 -9.67 -28.09 -9.27
N THR A 455 -8.65 -28.18 -10.11
CA THR A 455 -7.65 -29.24 -10.13
C THR A 455 -6.29 -28.61 -9.89
N SER A 456 -5.50 -29.22 -9.02
CA SER A 456 -4.11 -28.82 -8.79
C SER A 456 -3.17 -29.99 -8.98
N VAL A 457 -2.00 -29.70 -9.57
CA VAL A 457 -0.85 -30.60 -9.55
C VAL A 457 0.24 -29.94 -8.73
N LEU A 458 0.67 -30.61 -7.66
CA LEU A 458 1.87 -30.22 -6.93
C LEU A 458 3.01 -31.15 -7.36
N THR A 459 4.16 -30.56 -7.69
CA THR A 459 5.36 -31.30 -8.04
C THR A 459 6.38 -31.25 -6.90
N PHE A 460 7.20 -32.30 -6.86
CA PHE A 460 8.21 -32.50 -5.82
C PHE A 460 9.40 -33.26 -6.40
N VAL A 461 10.49 -33.29 -5.62
CA VAL A 461 11.71 -34.07 -5.90
C VAL A 461 11.91 -35.16 -4.85
N ASP A 462 12.68 -36.20 -5.20
CA ASP A 462 13.24 -37.11 -4.20
C ASP A 462 14.33 -36.35 -3.42
N VAL A 463 14.02 -35.93 -2.20
CA VAL A 463 14.90 -35.11 -1.36
C VAL A 463 16.24 -35.80 -1.06
N ASN A 464 16.23 -37.13 -0.91
CA ASN A 464 17.43 -37.93 -0.67
C ASN A 464 18.41 -37.94 -1.87
N ARG A 465 17.98 -37.45 -3.03
CA ARG A 465 18.76 -37.34 -4.27
C ARG A 465 18.87 -35.90 -4.78
N CYS A 466 18.37 -34.92 -4.03
CA CYS A 466 18.30 -33.52 -4.45
C CYS A 466 19.46 -32.71 -3.87
N HIS A 467 20.60 -32.72 -4.57
CA HIS A 467 21.80 -31.96 -4.19
C HIS A 467 21.78 -30.49 -4.68
N CYS A 468 20.67 -29.99 -5.20
CA CYS A 468 20.52 -28.59 -5.64
C CYS A 468 20.39 -27.62 -4.45
N HIS A 469 21.46 -27.39 -3.69
CA HIS A 469 21.54 -26.30 -2.73
C HIS A 469 22.12 -25.05 -3.41
N ARG A 470 21.54 -23.87 -3.14
CA ARG A 470 21.97 -22.61 -3.76
C ARG A 470 23.30 -22.07 -3.21
N ASN A 471 23.65 -22.46 -2.00
CA ASN A 471 24.98 -22.23 -1.43
C ASN A 471 25.87 -23.38 -1.88
N GLY A 472 26.72 -23.13 -2.88
CA GLY A 472 27.40 -24.18 -3.65
C GLY A 472 28.34 -25.05 -2.82
N ASP A 473 28.40 -26.34 -3.19
CA ASP A 473 29.40 -27.35 -2.82
C ASP A 473 30.03 -27.23 -1.43
N ASN A 474 29.19 -27.19 -0.38
CA ASN A 474 29.60 -27.56 0.96
C ASN A 474 29.23 -29.04 1.24
N PRO A 475 30.10 -30.02 0.94
CA PRO A 475 29.79 -31.45 1.06
C PRO A 475 29.54 -31.90 2.51
N TYR A 476 29.85 -31.07 3.50
CA TYR A 476 29.56 -31.31 4.91
C TYR A 476 28.11 -30.98 5.31
N ASN A 477 27.31 -30.41 4.40
CA ASN A 477 25.85 -30.23 4.58
C ASN A 477 25.04 -31.37 3.95
N THR A 478 25.62 -32.58 3.90
CA THR A 478 24.87 -33.81 3.63
C THR A 478 23.92 -34.07 4.80
N HIS A 479 22.61 -33.89 4.57
CA HIS A 479 21.59 -34.12 5.59
C HIS A 479 21.70 -35.53 6.20
N GLU A 480 21.88 -35.62 7.51
CA GLU A 480 22.03 -36.90 8.23
C GLU A 480 20.70 -37.69 8.33
N GLU A 481 19.56 -37.02 8.21
CA GLU A 481 18.24 -37.64 8.25
C GLU A 481 17.81 -38.18 6.87
N HIS A 482 17.82 -39.50 6.72
CA HIS A 482 17.18 -40.17 5.58
C HIS A 482 15.66 -40.10 5.68
N ILE A 483 15.00 -39.55 4.66
CA ILE A 483 13.54 -39.41 4.64
C ILE A 483 12.90 -40.61 3.94
N GLU A 484 12.19 -41.46 4.71
CA GLU A 484 11.39 -42.58 4.22
C GLU A 484 10.12 -42.12 3.48
N ALA A 485 10.30 -41.55 2.28
CA ALA A 485 9.21 -41.21 1.40
C ALA A 485 8.80 -42.41 0.53
N SER A 486 7.54 -42.81 0.62
CA SER A 486 6.98 -43.90 -0.19
C SER A 486 6.58 -43.38 -1.57
N PHE A 487 7.23 -43.90 -2.61
CA PHE A 487 6.96 -43.53 -4.01
C PHE A 487 6.34 -44.69 -4.80
N PRO A 488 5.00 -44.85 -4.77
CA PRO A 488 4.26 -45.72 -5.68
C PRO A 488 4.71 -45.58 -7.14
N SER A 489 4.77 -46.70 -7.85
CA SER A 489 5.26 -46.79 -9.23
C SER A 489 4.33 -46.16 -10.28
N ASP A 490 3.11 -45.77 -9.90
CA ASP A 490 2.15 -45.03 -10.72
C ASP A 490 2.28 -43.49 -10.60
N ILE A 491 3.19 -42.98 -9.76
CA ILE A 491 3.47 -41.54 -9.68
C ILE A 491 4.21 -41.09 -10.94
N GLU A 492 3.52 -40.30 -11.76
CA GLU A 492 3.97 -39.80 -13.06
C GLU A 492 5.24 -38.93 -12.92
N ALA A 493 6.26 -39.25 -13.71
CA ALA A 493 7.50 -38.48 -13.82
C ALA A 493 7.27 -37.33 -14.83
N MET A 494 7.43 -36.10 -14.36
CA MET A 494 7.00 -34.91 -15.12
C MET A 494 8.10 -34.36 -16.04
N GLY A 495 9.38 -34.64 -15.73
CA GLY A 495 10.55 -33.98 -16.32
C GLY A 495 11.14 -32.92 -15.40
N THR A 496 11.85 -31.95 -15.96
CA THR A 496 12.39 -30.78 -15.24
C THR A 496 11.93 -29.50 -15.95
N PRO A 497 11.45 -28.46 -15.24
CA PRO A 497 11.12 -27.18 -15.86
C PRO A 497 12.35 -26.42 -16.35
N SER A 498 12.26 -25.85 -17.56
CA SER A 498 13.24 -24.88 -18.07
C SER A 498 13.29 -23.64 -17.16
N GLY A 499 14.48 -23.10 -16.92
CA GLY A 499 14.68 -21.94 -16.05
C GLY A 499 14.51 -22.18 -14.54
N SER A 500 14.24 -23.42 -14.09
CA SER A 500 14.13 -23.71 -12.66
C SER A 500 15.48 -23.65 -11.94
N TRP A 501 15.48 -23.18 -10.69
CA TRP A 501 16.65 -23.21 -9.80
C TRP A 501 17.06 -24.64 -9.39
N CYS A 502 16.12 -25.60 -9.42
CA CYS A 502 16.37 -27.00 -9.10
C CYS A 502 16.26 -27.87 -10.36
N GLN A 503 17.35 -28.54 -10.73
CA GLN A 503 17.43 -29.32 -11.97
C GLN A 503 16.98 -30.80 -11.83
N CYS A 504 16.73 -31.25 -10.60
CA CYS A 504 16.33 -32.64 -10.31
C CYS A 504 14.99 -33.03 -10.95
N MET A 505 14.87 -34.30 -11.38
CA MET A 505 13.65 -34.87 -11.95
C MET A 505 12.43 -34.66 -11.03
N ARG A 506 11.35 -34.08 -11.57
CA ARG A 506 10.09 -33.87 -10.86
C ARG A 506 9.17 -35.08 -10.94
N ARG A 507 8.48 -35.35 -9.85
CA ARG A 507 7.28 -36.20 -9.78
C ARG A 507 6.06 -35.31 -9.51
N GLY A 508 4.87 -35.71 -9.97
CA GLY A 508 3.64 -34.96 -9.76
C GLY A 508 2.60 -35.72 -8.93
N VAL A 509 1.87 -35.04 -8.04
CA VAL A 509 0.58 -35.52 -7.53
C VAL A 509 -0.54 -34.59 -7.94
N ILE A 510 -1.65 -35.18 -8.40
CA ILE A 510 -2.88 -34.48 -8.76
C ILE A 510 -3.94 -34.63 -7.67
N ALA A 511 -4.69 -33.55 -7.41
CA ALA A 511 -5.87 -33.53 -6.56
C ALA A 511 -6.89 -32.49 -7.04
N VAL A 512 -8.11 -32.54 -6.50
CA VAL A 512 -9.23 -31.64 -6.83
C VAL A 512 -9.84 -31.01 -5.59
N ASN A 513 -10.63 -29.96 -5.76
CA ASN A 513 -11.46 -29.40 -4.69
C ASN A 513 -12.49 -30.44 -4.20
N TYR A 514 -12.78 -30.40 -2.90
CA TYR A 514 -13.79 -31.25 -2.27
C TYR A 514 -14.75 -30.38 -1.45
N GLU A 515 -16.04 -30.42 -1.80
CA GLU A 515 -17.06 -29.57 -1.18
C GLU A 515 -17.93 -30.35 -0.19
N LEU A 516 -17.89 -29.95 1.09
CA LEU A 516 -18.83 -30.45 2.10
C LEU A 516 -20.05 -29.53 2.26
N SER A 517 -21.13 -30.08 2.84
CA SER A 517 -22.37 -29.37 3.14
C SER A 517 -22.14 -28.19 4.11
N THR A 518 -21.29 -28.39 5.11
CA THR A 518 -20.78 -27.34 6.01
C THR A 518 -19.53 -26.66 5.41
N PRO A 519 -19.50 -25.33 5.22
CA PRO A 519 -18.37 -24.64 4.57
C PRO A 519 -17.00 -24.89 5.19
N SER A 520 -16.91 -25.01 6.52
CA SER A 520 -15.66 -25.30 7.27
C SER A 520 -15.02 -26.66 6.94
N GLY A 521 -15.79 -27.59 6.39
CA GLY A 521 -15.30 -28.92 5.98
C GLY A 521 -14.71 -28.97 4.58
N SER A 522 -15.04 -28.01 3.70
CA SER A 522 -14.55 -27.99 2.32
C SER A 522 -13.04 -27.78 2.24
N ARG A 523 -12.39 -28.34 1.21
CA ARG A 523 -10.94 -28.21 0.98
C ARG A 523 -10.66 -27.89 -0.49
N CYS A 524 -9.72 -26.98 -0.70
CA CYS A 524 -9.25 -26.59 -2.04
C CYS A 524 -8.26 -27.64 -2.60
N SER A 525 -8.03 -27.62 -3.91
CA SER A 525 -7.23 -28.65 -4.59
C SER A 525 -5.77 -28.64 -4.18
N GLU A 526 -5.20 -27.48 -3.84
CA GLU A 526 -3.84 -27.33 -3.34
C GLU A 526 -3.69 -27.99 -1.96
N GLN A 527 -4.67 -27.82 -1.08
CA GLN A 527 -4.69 -28.44 0.25
C GLN A 527 -4.77 -29.97 0.15
N ASN A 528 -5.62 -30.47 -0.76
CA ASN A 528 -5.78 -31.91 -0.98
C ASN A 528 -4.53 -32.53 -1.65
N ALA A 529 -3.86 -31.79 -2.53
CA ALA A 529 -2.58 -32.21 -3.11
C ALA A 529 -1.46 -32.22 -2.04
N MET A 530 -1.41 -31.21 -1.16
CA MET A 530 -0.46 -31.15 -0.05
C MET A 530 -0.68 -32.30 0.95
N GLY A 531 -1.95 -32.58 1.31
CA GLY A 531 -2.30 -33.73 2.13
C GLY A 531 -1.90 -35.07 1.50
N LYS A 532 -2.01 -35.19 0.16
CA LYS A 532 -1.51 -36.36 -0.56
C LYS A 532 0.02 -36.47 -0.50
N LEU A 533 0.78 -35.38 -0.65
CA LEU A 533 2.24 -35.40 -0.48
C LEU A 533 2.66 -35.81 0.95
N ALA A 534 1.99 -35.27 1.96
CA ALA A 534 2.22 -35.67 3.36
C ALA A 534 1.94 -37.18 3.58
N SER A 535 0.88 -37.74 2.96
CA SER A 535 0.58 -39.18 3.04
C SER A 535 1.60 -40.10 2.33
N LEU A 536 2.49 -39.53 1.51
CA LEU A 536 3.60 -40.22 0.86
C LEU A 536 4.93 -40.05 1.61
N GLY A 537 4.94 -39.36 2.77
CA GLY A 537 6.17 -39.01 3.49
C GLY A 537 7.01 -37.92 2.81
N VAL A 538 6.45 -37.19 1.83
CA VAL A 538 7.15 -36.07 1.18
C VAL A 538 7.14 -34.84 2.09
N PRO A 539 8.32 -34.32 2.51
CA PRO A 539 8.38 -33.15 3.35
C PRO A 539 8.06 -31.87 2.57
N THR A 540 7.66 -30.82 3.27
CA THR A 540 7.30 -29.51 2.68
C THR A 540 8.41 -28.94 1.81
N TRP A 541 9.66 -29.02 2.28
CA TRP A 541 10.86 -28.57 1.55
C TRP A 541 11.20 -29.41 0.29
N GLY A 542 10.51 -30.53 0.05
CA GLY A 542 10.58 -31.30 -1.19
C GLY A 542 9.72 -30.76 -2.35
N VAL A 543 8.77 -29.85 -2.08
CA VAL A 543 7.87 -29.25 -3.10
C VAL A 543 8.63 -28.28 -4.02
N ARG A 544 8.17 -28.12 -5.27
CA ARG A 544 8.84 -27.25 -6.27
C ARG A 544 7.89 -26.39 -7.12
N GLU A 545 6.84 -26.96 -7.70
CA GLU A 545 5.88 -26.22 -8.53
C GLU A 545 4.42 -26.53 -8.13
N VAL A 546 3.54 -25.54 -8.30
CA VAL A 546 2.10 -25.61 -8.01
C VAL A 546 1.34 -25.22 -9.27
N PHE A 547 0.57 -26.14 -9.84
CA PHE A 547 -0.33 -25.87 -10.96
C PHE A 547 -1.78 -25.71 -10.46
N VAL A 548 -2.55 -24.77 -11.02
CA VAL A 548 -3.98 -24.57 -10.70
C VAL A 548 -4.81 -24.40 -11.98
N HIS A 549 -5.84 -25.22 -12.16
CA HIS A 549 -6.76 -25.21 -13.29
C HIS A 549 -8.22 -25.31 -12.83
N GLY A 550 -9.07 -24.37 -13.24
CA GLY A 550 -10.51 -24.45 -13.09
C GLY A 550 -11.21 -24.92 -14.38
N MET A 551 -12.21 -25.79 -14.23
CA MET A 551 -13.20 -26.08 -15.25
C MET A 551 -14.56 -25.52 -14.83
N ALA A 552 -14.92 -24.35 -15.35
CA ALA A 552 -16.22 -23.69 -15.13
C ALA A 552 -17.05 -23.65 -16.42
N SER A 553 -18.39 -23.67 -16.27
CA SER A 553 -19.34 -23.72 -17.38
C SER A 553 -19.86 -22.32 -17.80
N LYS A 554 -20.06 -21.38 -16.87
CA LYS A 554 -20.38 -19.97 -17.15
C LYS A 554 -19.86 -19.02 -16.05
N LYS A 555 -19.45 -17.82 -16.51
CA LYS A 555 -19.01 -16.60 -15.79
C LYS A 555 -17.83 -16.73 -14.82
N GLU A 556 -16.74 -16.09 -15.25
CA GLU A 556 -15.42 -15.98 -14.62
C GLU A 556 -14.72 -17.32 -14.34
N ALA A 557 -13.39 -17.27 -14.50
CA ALA A 557 -12.62 -18.41 -14.98
C ALA A 557 -11.13 -18.15 -14.78
N ASN A 558 -10.35 -19.19 -15.11
CA ASN A 558 -8.92 -19.17 -15.36
C ASN A 558 -8.40 -17.85 -15.99
N PRO A 559 -7.17 -17.41 -15.63
CA PRO A 559 -6.31 -17.95 -14.56
C PRO A 559 -6.85 -17.76 -13.14
N LEU A 560 -6.62 -18.76 -12.28
CA LEU A 560 -7.09 -18.80 -10.89
C LEU A 560 -5.92 -18.73 -9.91
N PHE A 561 -5.91 -17.73 -9.04
CA PHE A 561 -5.04 -17.70 -7.87
C PHE A 561 -5.53 -18.68 -6.77
N PRO A 562 -4.61 -19.27 -5.98
CA PRO A 562 -4.96 -19.93 -4.73
C PRO A 562 -5.68 -18.97 -3.77
N CYS A 563 -6.71 -19.42 -3.06
CA CYS A 563 -7.33 -18.58 -2.04
C CYS A 563 -6.36 -18.28 -0.88
N GLY A 564 -6.58 -17.21 -0.10
CA GLY A 564 -5.65 -16.78 0.96
C GLY A 564 -5.31 -17.83 2.03
N VAL A 565 -6.13 -18.88 2.21
CA VAL A 565 -5.80 -20.04 3.08
C VAL A 565 -4.78 -20.96 2.39
N CYS A 566 -4.96 -21.23 1.09
CA CYS A 566 -3.98 -21.95 0.28
C CYS A 566 -2.70 -21.14 0.11
N GLU A 567 -2.79 -19.81 -0.09
CA GLU A 567 -1.63 -18.93 -0.13
C GLU A 567 -0.86 -19.00 1.19
N ASN A 568 -1.50 -18.80 2.35
CA ASN A 568 -0.81 -18.87 3.65
C ASN A 568 -0.15 -20.25 3.89
N MET A 569 -0.79 -21.33 3.45
CA MET A 569 -0.18 -22.67 3.46
C MET A 569 1.06 -22.72 2.57
N LEU A 570 0.93 -22.33 1.29
CA LEU A 570 2.03 -22.37 0.31
C LEU A 570 3.19 -21.45 0.69
N GLN A 571 2.94 -20.28 1.28
CA GLN A 571 3.98 -19.38 1.79
C GLN A 571 4.82 -20.05 2.90
N ARG A 572 4.22 -20.88 3.76
CA ARG A 572 4.96 -21.68 4.76
C ARG A 572 5.82 -22.76 4.08
N VAL A 573 5.25 -23.50 3.14
CA VAL A 573 5.98 -24.52 2.37
C VAL A 573 7.15 -23.89 1.59
N THR A 574 6.96 -22.69 1.02
CA THR A 574 8.04 -21.91 0.40
C THR A 574 9.10 -21.49 1.43
N LYS A 575 8.72 -21.03 2.64
CA LYS A 575 9.67 -20.70 3.72
C LYS A 575 10.54 -21.92 4.09
N ASP A 576 9.98 -23.14 4.02
CA ASP A 576 10.70 -24.41 4.24
C ASP A 576 11.63 -24.77 3.06
N VAL A 577 11.15 -24.72 1.81
CA VAL A 577 12.00 -24.96 0.61
C VAL A 577 13.17 -23.98 0.57
N LEU A 578 12.88 -22.69 0.82
CA LEU A 578 13.87 -21.63 0.92
C LEU A 578 14.86 -21.88 2.07
N ALA A 579 14.43 -22.47 3.20
CA ALA A 579 15.31 -22.81 4.33
C ALA A 579 16.32 -23.91 3.98
N HIS A 580 15.91 -24.96 3.27
CA HIS A 580 16.78 -26.11 2.97
C HIS A 580 17.65 -25.89 1.72
N TYR A 581 17.11 -25.20 0.71
CA TYR A 581 17.73 -25.11 -0.61
C TYR A 581 18.02 -23.69 -1.11
N GLY A 582 17.41 -22.64 -0.53
CA GLY A 582 17.60 -21.25 -0.96
C GLY A 582 16.87 -20.86 -2.26
N GLY A 583 15.84 -21.61 -2.66
CA GLY A 583 14.98 -21.28 -3.80
C GLY A 583 13.49 -21.36 -3.46
N ASP A 584 12.67 -20.80 -4.34
CA ASP A 584 11.22 -20.63 -4.16
C ASP A 584 10.36 -21.70 -4.84
N ILE A 585 9.07 -21.74 -4.49
CA ILE A 585 8.04 -22.49 -5.22
C ILE A 585 7.42 -21.60 -6.30
N THR A 586 7.15 -22.13 -7.50
CA THR A 586 6.48 -21.38 -8.58
C THR A 586 5.02 -21.80 -8.74
N LEU A 587 4.11 -20.82 -8.79
CA LEU A 587 2.70 -20.99 -9.17
C LEU A 587 2.55 -20.89 -10.70
N TYR A 588 1.79 -21.82 -11.26
CA TYR A 588 1.43 -21.93 -12.67
C TYR A 588 -0.10 -21.97 -12.83
N MET A 589 -0.68 -20.91 -13.41
CA MET A 589 -2.11 -20.76 -13.63
C MET A 589 -2.41 -20.85 -15.13
N PHE A 590 -3.30 -21.75 -15.53
CA PHE A 590 -3.71 -21.86 -16.94
C PHE A 590 -4.61 -20.68 -17.35
N ASP A 591 -4.67 -20.36 -18.65
CA ASP A 591 -5.47 -19.24 -19.17
C ASP A 591 -6.97 -19.53 -19.34
N ALA A 592 -7.35 -20.78 -19.63
CA ALA A 592 -8.72 -21.13 -20.03
C ALA A 592 -9.13 -22.54 -19.61
N THR A 593 -10.44 -22.85 -19.67
CA THR A 593 -10.99 -24.20 -19.44
C THR A 593 -10.34 -25.24 -20.37
N THR A 594 -9.98 -24.84 -21.59
CA THR A 594 -9.08 -25.56 -22.49
C THR A 594 -7.75 -24.79 -22.58
N PRO A 595 -6.72 -25.17 -21.81
CA PRO A 595 -5.41 -24.51 -21.79
C PRO A 595 -4.81 -24.21 -23.17
N ARG A 596 -4.32 -22.97 -23.33
CA ARG A 596 -3.46 -22.51 -24.43
C ARG A 596 -2.19 -21.83 -23.91
N LYS A 597 -2.26 -21.19 -22.74
CA LYS A 597 -1.16 -20.47 -22.10
C LYS A 597 -1.10 -20.83 -20.61
N ILE A 598 0.07 -20.68 -20.01
CA ILE A 598 0.25 -20.71 -18.55
C ILE A 598 0.85 -19.38 -18.09
N VAL A 599 0.17 -18.68 -17.19
CA VAL A 599 0.67 -17.50 -16.49
C VAL A 599 1.41 -17.97 -15.23
N PHE A 600 2.61 -17.47 -14.95
CA PHE A 600 3.39 -17.95 -13.80
C PHE A 600 4.13 -16.87 -13.00
N LEU A 601 4.30 -17.15 -11.71
CA LEU A 601 4.98 -16.29 -10.73
C LEU A 601 5.46 -17.12 -9.51
N PRO A 602 6.50 -16.69 -8.77
CA PRO A 602 6.84 -17.25 -7.47
C PRO A 602 5.70 -17.13 -6.45
N ILE A 603 5.58 -18.07 -5.51
CA ILE A 603 4.58 -18.00 -4.41
C ILE A 603 4.66 -16.66 -3.64
N PRO A 604 5.83 -16.09 -3.31
CA PRO A 604 5.91 -14.79 -2.60
C PRO A 604 5.29 -13.61 -3.36
N GLU A 605 5.13 -13.70 -4.69
CA GLU A 605 4.52 -12.63 -5.49
C GLU A 605 2.98 -12.62 -5.49
N ILE A 606 2.30 -13.70 -5.07
CA ILE A 606 0.82 -13.82 -5.17
C ILE A 606 0.11 -12.61 -4.53
N SER A 607 0.37 -12.35 -3.25
CA SER A 607 -0.16 -11.20 -2.49
C SER A 607 0.16 -9.79 -3.06
N ASN A 608 1.00 -9.68 -4.10
CA ASN A 608 1.26 -8.42 -4.80
C ASN A 608 0.67 -8.41 -6.22
N ARG A 609 0.57 -9.59 -6.84
CA ARG A 609 0.10 -9.79 -8.22
C ARG A 609 -1.41 -9.92 -8.32
N ASP A 610 -2.11 -10.50 -7.33
CA ASP A 610 -3.58 -10.57 -7.31
C ASP A 610 -4.21 -9.20 -7.00
N SER A 611 -4.32 -8.38 -8.04
CA SER A 611 -4.79 -7.00 -7.95
C SER A 611 -5.55 -6.56 -9.21
N ALA A 612 -6.01 -5.31 -9.23
CA ALA A 612 -6.67 -4.73 -10.40
C ALA A 612 -5.83 -4.83 -11.68
N ASN A 613 -4.50 -4.80 -11.58
CA ASN A 613 -3.58 -4.92 -12.72
C ASN A 613 -3.66 -6.32 -13.36
N PHE A 614 -3.84 -7.38 -12.57
CA PHE A 614 -4.06 -8.72 -13.11
C PHE A 614 -5.41 -8.85 -13.81
N LYS A 615 -6.47 -8.28 -13.23
CA LYS A 615 -7.80 -8.27 -13.87
C LYS A 615 -7.78 -7.52 -15.21
N LYS A 616 -6.99 -6.44 -15.29
CA LYS A 616 -6.71 -5.73 -16.53
C LYS A 616 -5.95 -6.62 -17.53
N PHE A 617 -4.82 -7.19 -17.14
CA PHE A 617 -4.01 -8.12 -17.96
C PHE A 617 -4.81 -9.32 -18.49
N VAL A 618 -5.67 -9.93 -17.66
CA VAL A 618 -6.53 -11.06 -18.06
C VAL A 618 -7.64 -10.62 -19.03
N ALA A 619 -8.06 -9.34 -19.00
CA ALA A 619 -9.07 -8.80 -19.89
C ALA A 619 -8.49 -8.33 -21.23
N GLU A 620 -7.34 -7.65 -21.21
CA GLU A 620 -6.74 -6.96 -22.38
C GLU A 620 -5.62 -7.79 -23.03
N ASP A 621 -4.58 -8.20 -22.28
CA ASP A 621 -3.37 -8.79 -22.87
C ASP A 621 -3.50 -10.31 -23.13
N LEU A 622 -4.07 -11.05 -22.17
CA LEU A 622 -4.05 -12.52 -22.16
C LEU A 622 -5.06 -13.13 -23.14
N ARG A 623 -6.16 -12.43 -23.44
CA ARG A 623 -7.30 -12.93 -24.22
C ARG A 623 -7.28 -12.55 -25.70
N ASP A 624 -6.69 -11.41 -26.04
CA ASP A 624 -6.64 -10.89 -27.42
C ASP A 624 -5.40 -11.37 -28.21
N SER A 625 -4.65 -12.36 -27.69
CA SER A 625 -3.42 -12.93 -28.26
C SER A 625 -3.40 -14.46 -28.43
#